data_AF-A0A1C6PVQ7-F1
#
_entry.id   AF-A0A1C6PVQ7-F1
#
_cell.length_a   1.000
_cell.length_b   1.000
_cell.length_c   1.000
_cell.angle_alpha   90.00
_cell.angle_beta   90.00
_cell.angle_gamma   90.00
#
_symmetry.space_group_name_H-M   'P 1'
#
loop_
_entity.id
_entity.type
_entity.pdbx_description
1 polymer ?
#
loop_
_entity_poly.entity_id
_entity_poly.type
_entity_poly.pdbx_seq_one_letter_code
_entity_poly.pdbx_strand_id
1 'polypeptide(L)'
;MPRRASTTKGGRRGGGRPQRRKDVLHGRGGERGDAFRCVGCRLDVPLIAPGTAHRNHCPHCLASLHVDDRTPGDRASRCRGRMDPLSLSVRADGEWLVIHQCGACGELSANRIAGDDNPLPLLRLATRPLTAPPAPIRALLSR
;
A
#
# COMPACT_ATOMS: atom_id res chain seq x y z
N MET A 1 -21.12 -53.06 15.57
CA MET A 1 -20.25 -52.11 14.84
C MET A 1 -21.09 -50.89 14.44
N PRO A 2 -21.12 -49.80 15.22
CA PRO A 2 -21.92 -48.63 14.88
C PRO A 2 -21.14 -47.68 13.95
N ARG A 3 -21.86 -47.12 12.97
CA ARG A 3 -21.36 -46.25 11.90
C ARG A 3 -20.97 -44.87 12.47
N ARG A 4 -19.77 -44.39 12.12
CA ARG A 4 -19.26 -43.05 12.46
C ARG A 4 -19.89 -42.02 11.51
N ALA A 5 -20.69 -41.09 12.05
CA ALA A 5 -21.15 -39.91 11.33
C ALA A 5 -20.00 -38.88 11.21
N SER A 6 -19.70 -38.45 9.99
CA SER A 6 -18.74 -37.39 9.69
C SER A 6 -19.40 -36.04 9.95
N THR A 7 -18.95 -35.34 10.99
CA THR A 7 -19.31 -33.94 11.23
C THR A 7 -18.33 -33.04 10.49
N THR A 8 -18.79 -32.43 9.40
CA THR A 8 -18.08 -31.35 8.69
C THR A 8 -18.13 -30.09 9.55
N LYS A 9 -17.04 -29.80 10.28
CA LYS A 9 -16.87 -28.50 10.93
C LYS A 9 -16.61 -27.44 9.87
N GLY A 10 -17.63 -26.62 9.61
CA GLY A 10 -17.56 -25.46 8.74
C GLY A 10 -16.38 -24.55 9.10
N GLY A 11 -15.51 -24.32 8.13
CA GLY A 11 -14.41 -23.38 8.23
C GLY A 11 -14.93 -21.98 8.56
N ARG A 12 -14.38 -21.39 9.63
CA ARG A 12 -14.57 -19.98 9.95
C ARG A 12 -14.07 -19.16 8.75
N ARG A 13 -15.02 -18.57 8.02
CA ARG A 13 -14.74 -17.59 6.96
C ARG A 13 -13.92 -16.46 7.59
N GLY A 14 -12.75 -16.19 7.01
CA GLY A 14 -11.86 -15.11 7.40
C GLY A 14 -12.57 -13.77 7.25
N GLY A 15 -13.07 -13.24 8.36
CA GLY A 15 -13.47 -11.84 8.44
C GLY A 15 -12.19 -11.01 8.49
N GLY A 16 -11.77 -10.47 7.36
CA GLY A 16 -10.73 -9.45 7.32
C GLY A 16 -11.08 -8.36 8.34
N ARG A 17 -10.10 -7.94 9.14
CA ARG A 17 -10.31 -6.96 10.21
C ARG A 17 -10.89 -5.68 9.57
N PRO A 18 -12.13 -5.28 9.90
CA PRO A 18 -12.74 -4.10 9.28
C PRO A 18 -11.88 -2.88 9.61
N GLN A 19 -11.40 -2.19 8.57
CA GLN A 19 -10.61 -0.98 8.73
C GLN A 19 -11.51 0.07 9.38
N ARG A 20 -11.19 0.44 10.63
CA ARG A 20 -11.91 1.48 11.35
C ARG A 20 -11.84 2.77 10.53
N ARG A 21 -12.99 3.29 10.12
CA ARG A 21 -13.06 4.61 9.47
C ARG A 21 -12.46 5.63 10.42
N LYS A 22 -11.33 6.24 10.02
CA LYS A 22 -10.73 7.38 10.72
C LYS A 22 -11.02 8.63 9.90
N ASP A 23 -11.52 9.69 10.53
CA ASP A 23 -11.57 10.99 9.89
C ASP A 23 -10.13 11.46 9.69
N VAL A 24 -9.66 11.47 8.44
CA VAL A 24 -8.30 11.92 8.13
C VAL A 24 -8.36 13.36 7.66
N LEU A 25 -7.83 14.26 8.48
CA LEU A 25 -7.77 15.69 8.18
C LEU A 25 -6.67 15.97 7.15
N HIS A 26 -6.92 16.86 6.19
CA HIS A 26 -6.00 17.21 5.12
C HIS A 26 -5.49 18.66 5.26
N GLY A 27 -4.19 18.89 5.05
CA GLY A 27 -3.60 20.24 5.04
C GLY A 27 -3.00 20.73 6.36
N ARG A 28 -2.33 21.90 6.32
CA ARG A 28 -1.69 22.55 7.49
C ARG A 28 -2.71 23.06 8.53
N GLY A 29 -3.99 23.17 8.16
CA GLY A 29 -5.09 23.67 9.00
C GLY A 29 -6.20 22.66 9.32
N GLY A 30 -6.07 21.39 8.92
CA GLY A 30 -7.06 20.36 9.26
C GLY A 30 -8.37 20.41 8.45
N GLU A 31 -8.36 21.00 7.26
CA GLU A 31 -9.54 21.07 6.39
C GLU A 31 -9.84 19.70 5.74
N ARG A 32 -11.12 19.46 5.45
CA ARG A 32 -11.57 18.26 4.73
C ARG A 32 -11.35 18.47 3.23
N GLY A 33 -10.12 18.31 2.76
CA GLY A 33 -9.86 18.13 1.33
C GLY A 33 -10.38 16.76 0.87
N ASP A 34 -11.04 16.71 -0.28
CA ASP A 34 -11.50 15.48 -0.96
C ASP A 34 -10.48 14.97 -2.00
N ALA A 35 -9.46 15.77 -2.29
CA ALA A 35 -8.33 15.42 -3.14
C ALA A 35 -6.97 15.91 -2.60
N PHE A 36 -5.88 15.38 -3.17
CA PHE A 36 -4.53 15.91 -3.01
C PHE A 36 -3.81 16.01 -4.36
N ARG A 37 -2.89 16.97 -4.50
CA ARG A 37 -2.05 17.06 -5.68
C ARG A 37 -0.85 16.13 -5.55
N CYS A 38 -0.68 15.20 -6.49
CA CYS A 38 0.39 14.21 -6.45
C CYS A 38 1.78 14.87 -6.58
N VAL A 39 2.71 14.52 -5.69
CA VAL A 39 4.12 14.99 -5.77
C VAL A 39 4.93 14.34 -6.90
N GLY A 40 4.43 13.24 -7.47
CA GLY A 40 5.05 12.52 -8.58
C GLY A 40 4.63 13.07 -9.95
N CYS A 41 3.36 12.90 -10.31
CA CYS A 41 2.83 13.25 -11.63
C CYS A 41 2.04 14.57 -11.67
N ARG A 42 1.87 15.25 -10.53
CA ARG A 42 1.14 16.54 -10.42
C ARG A 42 -0.35 16.51 -10.72
N LEU A 43 -0.95 15.35 -10.99
CA LEU A 43 -2.39 15.18 -11.10
C LEU A 43 -3.07 15.36 -9.73
N ASP A 44 -4.29 15.87 -9.74
CA ASP A 44 -5.15 15.92 -8.56
C ASP A 44 -5.80 14.54 -8.36
N VAL A 45 -5.70 14.01 -7.15
CA VAL A 45 -6.05 12.63 -6.81
C VAL A 45 -7.15 12.63 -5.77
N PRO A 46 -8.32 12.03 -6.06
CA PRO A 46 -9.40 11.86 -5.08
C PRO A 46 -8.94 10.96 -3.94
N LEU A 47 -9.29 11.32 -2.71
CA LEU A 47 -8.96 10.57 -1.50
C LEU A 47 -9.88 9.38 -1.25
N ILE A 48 -11.10 9.47 -1.75
CA ILE A 48 -12.06 8.38 -1.74
C ILE A 48 -11.69 7.43 -2.87
N ALA A 49 -11.53 6.15 -2.52
CA ALA A 49 -11.17 5.11 -3.46
C ALA A 49 -11.86 3.79 -3.09
N PRO A 50 -12.30 2.98 -4.05
CA PRO A 50 -12.84 1.66 -3.76
C PRO A 50 -11.81 0.78 -3.03
N GLY A 51 -12.25 0.07 -1.99
CA GLY A 51 -11.42 -0.91 -1.30
C GLY A 51 -10.43 -0.37 -0.26
N THR A 52 -10.34 0.95 -0.05
CA THR A 52 -9.53 1.56 1.02
C THR A 52 -10.26 2.72 1.70
N ALA A 53 -10.15 2.83 3.02
CA ALA A 53 -10.64 4.00 3.75
C ALA A 53 -9.68 5.19 3.66
N HIS A 54 -8.39 4.94 3.39
CA HIS A 54 -7.31 5.92 3.45
C HIS A 54 -6.40 5.72 2.24
N ARG A 55 -6.59 6.53 1.20
CA ARG A 55 -5.64 6.63 0.10
C ARG A 55 -4.43 7.45 0.52
N ASN A 56 -3.25 6.87 0.33
CA ASN A 56 -1.96 7.53 0.59
C ASN A 56 -1.09 7.66 -0.67
N HIS A 57 -1.48 7.05 -1.80
CA HIS A 57 -0.73 7.13 -3.06
C HIS A 57 -1.60 7.55 -4.24
N CYS A 58 -0.95 8.03 -5.29
CA CYS A 58 -1.60 8.36 -6.56
C CYS A 58 -1.94 7.07 -7.35
N PRO A 59 -3.17 6.89 -7.84
CA PRO A 59 -3.52 5.69 -8.62
C PRO A 59 -2.77 5.62 -9.96
N HIS A 60 -2.30 6.75 -10.50
CA HIS A 60 -1.65 6.79 -11.82
C HIS A 60 -0.16 6.45 -11.77
N CYS A 61 0.57 6.95 -10.77
CA CYS A 61 2.02 6.77 -10.69
C CYS A 61 2.48 6.06 -9.41
N LEU A 62 1.54 5.69 -8.52
CA LEU A 62 1.77 5.02 -7.24
C LEU A 62 2.67 5.76 -6.25
N ALA A 63 3.07 7.00 -6.53
CA ALA A 63 3.84 7.82 -5.61
C ALA A 63 2.98 8.27 -4.42
N SER A 64 3.60 8.29 -3.24
CA SER A 64 3.02 8.71 -1.97
C SER A 64 3.80 9.89 -1.38
N LEU A 65 3.31 10.43 -0.27
CA LEU A 65 3.98 11.44 0.54
C LEU A 65 4.13 10.91 1.96
N HIS A 66 5.32 11.07 2.56
CA HIS A 66 5.59 10.65 3.92
C HIS A 66 4.87 11.59 4.91
N VAL A 67 3.60 11.29 5.16
CA VAL A 67 2.73 12.06 6.05
C VAL A 67 2.48 11.34 7.38
N ASP A 68 2.51 10.02 7.43
CA ASP A 68 2.29 9.26 8.65
C ASP A 68 3.59 9.10 9.46
N ASP A 69 3.54 9.27 10.78
CA ASP A 69 4.70 9.13 11.69
C ASP A 69 4.77 7.73 12.31
N ARG A 70 3.97 7.46 13.35
CA ARG A 70 4.00 6.17 14.07
C ARG A 70 2.80 5.30 13.76
N THR A 71 1.67 5.91 13.45
CA THR A 71 0.39 5.22 13.23
C THR A 71 -0.12 5.52 11.83
N PRO A 72 -0.45 4.50 11.02
CA PRO A 72 -1.06 4.72 9.72
C PRO A 72 -2.28 5.64 9.79
N GLY A 73 -2.29 6.69 8.96
CA GLY A 73 -3.29 7.75 8.93
C GLY A 73 -3.23 8.74 10.11
N ASP A 74 -2.15 8.82 10.90
CA ASP A 74 -1.96 9.90 11.88
C ASP A 74 -1.58 11.24 11.25
N ARG A 75 -1.03 11.21 10.03
CA ARG A 75 -0.54 12.38 9.31
C ARG A 75 0.38 13.31 10.12
N ALA A 76 1.12 12.74 11.08
CA ALA A 76 1.93 13.49 12.03
C ALA A 76 3.41 13.67 11.58
N SER A 77 3.82 13.06 10.47
CA SER A 77 5.21 13.09 10.02
C SER A 77 5.65 14.49 9.59
N ARG A 78 6.80 14.89 10.12
CA ARG A 78 7.49 16.13 9.71
C ARG A 78 8.34 15.95 8.46
N CYS A 79 8.63 14.71 8.05
CA CYS A 79 9.51 14.43 6.92
C CYS A 79 8.95 14.99 5.61
N ARG A 80 7.69 14.65 5.29
CA ARG A 80 7.01 15.09 4.05
C ARG A 80 7.80 14.78 2.78
N GLY A 81 8.73 13.82 2.84
CA GLY A 81 9.49 13.36 1.69
C GLY A 81 8.59 12.59 0.73
N ARG A 82 8.86 12.70 -0.57
CA ARG A 82 8.23 11.83 -1.57
C ARG A 82 8.55 10.37 -1.23
N MET A 83 7.53 9.52 -1.31
CA MET A 83 7.71 8.08 -1.21
C MET A 83 7.46 7.43 -2.56
N ASP A 84 8.47 6.72 -3.05
CA ASP A 84 8.38 5.99 -4.32
C ASP A 84 7.90 4.56 -4.09
N PRO A 85 7.12 3.99 -5.03
CA PRO A 85 6.72 2.59 -4.97
C PRO A 85 7.96 1.69 -5.14
N LEU A 86 8.31 0.95 -4.09
CA LEU A 86 9.49 0.10 -4.03
C LEU A 86 9.18 -1.33 -4.48
N SER A 87 8.11 -1.93 -3.95
CA SER A 87 7.73 -3.32 -4.23
C SER A 87 6.25 -3.59 -3.94
N LEU A 88 5.81 -4.82 -4.14
CA LEU A 88 4.49 -5.31 -3.77
C LEU A 88 4.61 -6.38 -2.68
N SER A 89 3.59 -6.47 -1.82
CA SER A 89 3.43 -7.56 -0.86
C SER A 89 2.00 -8.07 -0.90
N VAL A 90 1.81 -9.37 -0.66
CA VAL A 90 0.48 -9.98 -0.56
C VAL A 90 0.33 -10.55 0.85
N ARG A 91 -0.76 -10.19 1.53
CA ARG A 91 -1.10 -10.73 2.84
C ARG A 91 -1.69 -12.14 2.72
N ALA A 92 -1.74 -12.86 3.84
CA ALA A 92 -2.32 -14.21 3.89
C ALA A 92 -3.80 -14.27 3.49
N ASP A 93 -4.54 -13.18 3.65
CA ASP A 93 -5.93 -13.02 3.24
C ASP A 93 -6.09 -12.61 1.75
N GLY A 94 -4.99 -12.52 1.01
CA GLY A 94 -4.98 -12.15 -0.40
C GLY A 94 -4.98 -10.64 -0.64
N GLU A 95 -4.90 -9.80 0.38
CA GLU A 95 -4.80 -8.35 0.18
C GLU A 95 -3.44 -7.94 -0.38
N TRP A 96 -3.47 -7.20 -1.49
CA TRP A 96 -2.27 -6.65 -2.12
C TRP A 96 -1.93 -5.28 -1.56
N LEU A 97 -0.65 -5.08 -1.29
CA LEU A 97 -0.07 -3.87 -0.72
C LEU A 97 1.04 -3.35 -1.64
N VAL A 98 1.11 -2.04 -1.82
CA VAL A 98 2.30 -1.35 -2.31
C VAL A 98 3.20 -1.05 -1.12
N ILE A 99 4.48 -1.41 -1.23
CA ILE A 99 5.52 -0.98 -0.31
C ILE A 99 6.14 0.28 -0.88
N HIS A 100 6.12 1.35 -0.09
CA HIS A 100 6.70 2.63 -0.41
C HIS A 100 7.98 2.87 0.39
N GLN A 101 8.97 3.52 -0.23
CA GLN A 101 10.17 3.98 0.46
C GLN A 101 10.28 5.50 0.38
N CYS A 102 10.50 6.15 1.53
CA CYS A 102 10.74 7.59 1.56
C CYS A 102 12.14 7.91 1.02
N GLY A 103 12.22 8.75 -0.01
CA GLY A 103 13.51 9.18 -0.56
C GLY A 103 14.31 10.11 0.36
N ALA A 104 13.68 10.69 1.39
CA ALA A 104 14.32 11.63 2.30
C ALA A 104 14.88 10.97 3.59
N CYS A 105 14.20 9.96 4.14
CA CYS A 105 14.60 9.32 5.39
C CYS A 105 14.70 7.79 5.32
N GLY A 106 14.36 7.17 4.20
CA GLY A 106 14.44 5.71 4.01
C GLY A 106 13.30 4.89 4.61
N GLU A 107 12.38 5.51 5.35
CA GLU A 107 11.24 4.85 6.00
C GLU A 107 10.39 4.04 5.01
N LEU A 108 9.90 2.88 5.44
CA LEU A 108 9.06 2.00 4.64
C LEU A 108 7.62 2.05 5.11
N SER A 109 6.68 2.13 4.17
CA SER A 109 5.24 2.09 4.49
C SER A 109 4.53 1.11 3.57
N ALA A 110 3.57 0.38 4.11
CA ALA A 110 2.75 -0.55 3.36
C ALA A 110 1.33 0.00 3.21
N ASN A 111 0.94 0.31 1.98
CA ASN A 111 -0.37 0.89 1.65
C ASN A 111 -1.18 -0.10 0.82
N ARG A 112 -2.48 -0.21 1.12
CA ARG A 112 -3.38 -1.08 0.38
C ARG A 112 -3.58 -0.58 -1.05
N ILE A 113 -3.56 -1.50 -2.02
CA ILE A 113 -3.94 -1.22 -3.40
C ILE A 113 -5.46 -0.97 -3.48
N ALA A 114 -5.84 0.16 -4.05
CA ALA A 114 -7.23 0.55 -4.26
C ALA A 114 -7.77 -0.02 -5.58
N GLY A 115 -9.09 -0.13 -5.70
CA GLY A 115 -9.75 -0.71 -6.87
C GLY A 115 -9.59 0.10 -8.16
N ASP A 116 -9.24 1.38 -8.07
CA ASP A 116 -8.98 2.30 -9.18
C ASP A 116 -7.48 2.57 -9.40
N ASP A 117 -6.58 1.83 -8.75
CA ASP A 117 -5.15 1.93 -9.04
C ASP A 117 -4.84 1.41 -10.45
N ASN A 118 -4.00 2.13 -11.19
CA ASN A 118 -3.68 1.78 -12.56
C ASN A 118 -2.92 0.44 -12.60
N PRO A 119 -3.41 -0.56 -13.37
CA PRO A 119 -2.79 -1.88 -13.41
C PRO A 119 -1.39 -1.87 -14.05
N LEU A 120 -1.10 -0.91 -14.94
CA LEU A 120 0.18 -0.86 -15.65
C LEU A 120 1.40 -0.61 -14.73
N PRO A 121 1.45 0.44 -13.89
CA PRO A 121 2.54 0.62 -12.94
C PRO A 121 2.60 -0.51 -11.89
N LEU A 122 1.47 -1.10 -11.50
CA LEU A 122 1.44 -2.26 -10.61
C LEU A 122 2.12 -3.47 -11.24
N LEU A 123 1.78 -3.80 -12.48
CA LEU A 123 2.38 -4.91 -13.22
C LEU A 123 3.88 -4.69 -13.44
N ARG A 124 4.30 -3.47 -13.78
CA ARG A 124 5.72 -3.11 -13.88
C ARG A 124 6.46 -3.34 -12.56
N LEU A 125 5.84 -3.00 -11.43
CA LEU A 125 6.44 -3.24 -10.12
C LEU A 125 6.55 -4.73 -9.79
N ALA A 126 5.49 -5.50 -10.09
CA ALA A 126 5.45 -6.96 -9.88
C ALA A 126 6.50 -7.70 -10.73
N THR A 127 6.73 -7.25 -11.96
CA THR A 127 7.61 -7.91 -12.94
C THR A 127 9.04 -7.36 -12.94
N ARG A 128 9.33 -6.33 -12.12
CA ARG A 128 10.66 -5.70 -12.05
C ARG A 128 11.80 -6.70 -11.82
N PRO A 129 11.70 -7.69 -10.91
CA PRO A 129 12.79 -8.65 -10.71
C PRO A 129 13.05 -9.55 -11.92
N LEU A 130 12.06 -9.74 -12.80
CA LEU A 130 12.15 -10.61 -13.98
C LEU A 130 12.68 -9.85 -15.21
N THR A 131 12.51 -8.54 -15.23
CA THR A 131 12.85 -7.68 -16.38
C THR A 131 14.10 -6.84 -16.14
N ALA A 132 14.54 -6.71 -14.89
CA ALA A 132 15.82 -6.08 -14.59
C ALA A 132 16.96 -6.92 -15.19
N PRO A 133 17.97 -6.28 -15.81
CA PRO A 133 19.18 -6.98 -16.20
C PRO A 133 19.75 -7.67 -14.96
N PRO A 134 20.30 -8.89 -15.08
CA PRO A 134 20.84 -9.60 -13.93
C PRO A 134 21.86 -8.69 -13.26
N ALA A 135 21.54 -8.21 -12.05
CA ALA A 135 22.57 -7.66 -11.17
C ALA A 135 23.66 -8.73 -11.08
N PRO A 136 24.96 -8.38 -11.08
CA PRO A 136 26.00 -9.38 -11.00
C PRO A 136 25.81 -10.19 -9.70
N ILE A 137 25.22 -11.38 -9.85
CA ILE A 137 24.92 -12.35 -8.78
C ILE A 137 26.20 -12.67 -7.97
N ARG A 138 27.37 -12.37 -8.55
CA ARG A 138 28.69 -12.50 -7.94
C ARG A 138 28.86 -11.73 -6.62
N ALA A 139 28.12 -10.64 -6.37
CA ALA A 139 28.18 -9.92 -5.09
C ALA A 139 27.34 -10.57 -3.97
N LEU A 140 26.39 -11.44 -4.31
CA LEU A 140 25.54 -12.17 -3.34
C LEU A 140 26.14 -13.53 -2.94
N LEU A 141 27.26 -13.93 -3.54
CA LEU A 141 27.95 -15.20 -3.30
C LEU A 141 29.34 -15.03 -2.67
N SER A 142 29.80 -13.80 -2.44
CA SER A 142 30.98 -13.54 -1.63
C SER A 142 30.61 -13.63 -0.14
N ARG A 143 31.03 -14.74 0.47
CA ARG A 143 31.04 -15.00 1.92
C ARG A 143 31.95 -14.03 2.66
#